data_AF-A0AAD8Y9K6-F1
#
_entry.id   AF-A0AAD8Y9K6-F1
#
_cell.length_a   1.000
_cell.length_b   1.000
_cell.length_c   1.000
_cell.angle_alpha   90.00
_cell.angle_beta   90.00
_cell.angle_gamma   90.00
#
_symmetry.space_group_name_H-M   'P 1'
#
loop_
_entity.id
_entity.type
_entity.pdbx_description
1 polymer ?
#
loop_
_entity_poly.entity_id
_entity_poly.type
_entity_poly.pdbx_seq_one_letter_code
_entity_poly.pdbx_strand_id
1 'polypeptide(L)'
;MKKENDRRNLISSSDAENMVATEEQDKAARRIQFWAEKMKMERKRRRLISMLIAAEFYRVNNGLEFYDEIKEEIKEDIKEESRQAHEALYGPCRVIVVGSDRDGNGPRKGTIDCWDTIKLHLRVRINSDSTDQRPRLIKPENLDMESPGQQSAETDVKQYSVSFKFRDGSTEGGEDIRFQFNLKRRYIDELESKGGTFAALKVFREERDASTNRLDVKQEERIEKAATTEDRDRGRLAPNSQQQQQQIKSSMALMEQTSCAVTCVHGLSTSQDCSVAHEFLKSFCKECKLKADDGIALEQCIQAAIDVTYASNHRIWSNSNYMEIAISLMLYDGTKDILNGDLSNARGIAGVTNFLEQWVAISAHKTQYDWYWPKIHELCKADQHSLVSFFRNRISCKCLDEKHREVRSIKKMGICCNPRCSLPERKLERSGMQSCEQCRHVHYCSRNCQKNDWKRHKEACLGVAAKINVFDAQVAPCQLAYDDECRTSLQLQQKTREGFLAICLNTKNVEAEVKKHIEAGVAPSDAHEHERMKAKAEFEAETKQMENDLVVAEVRRTKAWNALLAAKKPKVDYSKTRSREEVRPETTN
;
A
#
# COMPACT_ATOMS: atom_id res chain seq x y z
N MET A 1 -42.13 -9.12 -50.16
CA MET A 1 -41.39 -10.24 -49.54
C MET A 1 -39.95 -10.39 -50.06
N LYS A 2 -39.66 -10.66 -51.34
CA LYS A 2 -38.25 -10.81 -51.81
C LYS A 2 -37.40 -9.54 -51.65
N LYS A 3 -37.93 -8.37 -52.06
CA LYS A 3 -37.29 -7.05 -51.86
C LYS A 3 -37.10 -6.63 -50.39
N GLU A 4 -37.82 -7.26 -49.47
CA GLU A 4 -37.73 -6.96 -48.03
C GLU A 4 -36.71 -7.87 -47.33
N ASN A 5 -36.48 -9.06 -47.89
CA ASN A 5 -35.39 -9.95 -47.51
C ASN A 5 -34.03 -9.42 -47.99
N ASP A 6 -33.99 -8.83 -49.20
CA ASP A 6 -32.77 -8.23 -49.74
C ASP A 6 -32.37 -6.94 -48.98
N ARG A 7 -33.33 -6.21 -48.40
CA ARG A 7 -33.05 -5.06 -47.52
C ARG A 7 -32.49 -5.45 -46.15
N ARG A 8 -32.79 -6.65 -45.64
CA ARG A 8 -32.22 -7.15 -44.36
C ARG A 8 -30.79 -7.67 -44.49
N ASN A 9 -30.38 -8.08 -45.69
CA ASN A 9 -29.02 -8.59 -45.97
C ASN A 9 -28.00 -7.49 -46.35
N LEU A 10 -28.38 -6.22 -46.27
CA LEU A 10 -27.53 -5.07 -46.64
C LEU A 10 -27.05 -4.23 -45.44
N ILE A 11 -27.26 -4.71 -44.20
CA ILE A 11 -26.49 -4.22 -43.06
C ILE A 11 -25.09 -4.82 -43.21
N SER A 12 -24.11 -3.98 -43.54
CA SER A 12 -22.77 -4.44 -43.85
C SER A 12 -22.12 -5.08 -42.62
N SER A 13 -21.27 -6.09 -42.81
CA SER A 13 -20.47 -6.69 -41.71
C SER A 13 -19.74 -5.61 -40.88
N SER A 14 -19.36 -4.51 -41.54
CA SER A 14 -18.75 -3.32 -40.93
C SER A 14 -19.66 -2.65 -39.89
N ASP A 15 -20.98 -2.55 -40.15
CA ASP A 15 -21.90 -1.89 -39.22
C ASP A 15 -22.15 -2.74 -37.97
N ALA A 16 -22.15 -4.06 -38.12
CA ALA A 16 -22.23 -4.99 -36.99
C ALA A 16 -20.96 -4.97 -36.13
N GLU A 17 -19.78 -4.92 -36.74
CA GLU A 17 -18.49 -4.80 -36.04
C GLU A 17 -18.38 -3.47 -35.28
N ASN A 18 -18.81 -2.37 -35.90
CA ASN A 18 -18.83 -1.05 -35.25
C ASN A 18 -19.83 -0.99 -34.08
N MET A 19 -20.99 -1.65 -34.19
CA MET A 19 -21.96 -1.78 -33.08
C MET A 19 -21.39 -2.57 -31.90
N VAL A 20 -20.70 -3.69 -32.16
CA VAL A 20 -20.09 -4.49 -31.09
C VAL A 20 -18.96 -3.72 -30.41
N ALA A 21 -18.12 -3.03 -31.19
CA ALA A 21 -17.03 -2.21 -30.64
C ALA A 21 -17.53 -1.04 -29.79
N THR A 22 -18.61 -0.37 -30.20
CA THR A 22 -19.24 0.70 -29.40
C THR A 22 -19.88 0.17 -28.13
N GLU A 23 -20.56 -0.99 -28.19
CA GLU A 23 -21.13 -1.61 -26.99
C GLU A 23 -20.05 -2.05 -25.97
N GLU A 24 -18.91 -2.56 -26.45
CA GLU A 24 -17.78 -2.90 -25.58
C GLU A 24 -17.13 -1.67 -24.95
N GLN A 25 -16.98 -0.57 -25.70
CA GLN A 25 -16.50 0.71 -25.18
C GLN A 25 -17.45 1.26 -24.11
N ASP A 26 -18.76 1.20 -24.31
CA ASP A 26 -19.75 1.63 -23.32
C ASP A 26 -19.74 0.75 -22.06
N LYS A 27 -19.52 -0.56 -22.21
CA LYS A 27 -19.33 -1.47 -21.06
C LYS A 27 -18.04 -1.16 -20.31
N ALA A 28 -16.96 -0.81 -21.01
CA ALA A 28 -15.70 -0.38 -20.38
C ALA A 28 -15.87 0.95 -19.62
N ALA A 29 -16.52 1.95 -20.22
CA ALA A 29 -16.81 3.24 -19.60
C ALA A 29 -17.64 3.08 -18.32
N ARG A 30 -18.70 2.27 -18.35
CA ARG A 30 -19.53 1.98 -17.16
C ARG A 30 -18.75 1.29 -16.04
N ARG A 31 -17.83 0.37 -16.37
CA ARG A 31 -16.93 -0.25 -15.38
C ARG A 31 -15.99 0.77 -14.74
N ILE A 32 -15.39 1.66 -15.54
CA ILE A 32 -14.51 2.72 -15.04
C ILE A 32 -15.27 3.66 -14.10
N GLN A 33 -16.46 4.11 -14.49
CA GLN A 33 -17.30 4.98 -13.66
C GLN A 33 -17.70 4.31 -12.34
N PHE A 34 -18.12 3.03 -12.39
CA PHE A 34 -18.44 2.24 -11.20
C PHE A 34 -17.24 2.14 -10.24
N TRP A 35 -16.04 1.84 -10.75
CA TRP A 35 -14.84 1.77 -9.93
C TRP A 35 -14.43 3.13 -9.36
N ALA A 36 -14.60 4.21 -10.11
CA ALA A 36 -14.33 5.57 -9.63
C ALA A 36 -15.23 5.93 -8.44
N GLU A 37 -16.54 5.68 -8.53
CA GLU A 37 -17.48 5.91 -7.43
C GLU A 37 -17.23 4.98 -6.23
N LYS A 38 -16.90 3.71 -6.47
CA LYS A 38 -16.51 2.79 -5.39
C LYS A 38 -15.26 3.27 -4.65
N MET A 39 -14.24 3.74 -5.36
CA MET A 39 -13.01 4.27 -4.76
C MET A 39 -13.26 5.58 -4.00
N LYS A 40 -14.16 6.43 -4.50
CA LYS A 40 -14.61 7.65 -3.81
C LYS A 40 -15.30 7.33 -2.48
N MET A 41 -16.19 6.34 -2.46
CA MET A 41 -16.85 5.86 -1.25
C MET A 41 -15.85 5.23 -0.25
N GLU A 42 -14.89 4.46 -0.73
CA GLU A 42 -13.88 3.84 0.12
C GLU A 42 -12.94 4.89 0.76
N ARG A 43 -12.59 5.95 0.02
CA ARG A 43 -11.86 7.11 0.58
C ARG A 43 -12.67 7.82 1.67
N LYS A 44 -13.99 8.02 1.44
CA LYS A 44 -14.89 8.60 2.45
C LYS A 44 -14.92 7.73 3.71
N ARG A 45 -15.04 6.41 3.58
CA ARG A 45 -14.97 5.46 4.71
C ARG A 45 -13.65 5.54 5.48
N ARG A 46 -12.51 5.54 4.78
CA ARG A 46 -11.18 5.66 5.41
C ARG A 46 -11.03 6.96 6.19
N ARG A 47 -11.54 8.08 5.63
CA ARG A 47 -11.55 9.38 6.31
C ARG A 47 -12.36 9.29 7.61
N LEU A 48 -13.58 8.78 7.55
CA LEU A 48 -14.47 8.66 8.72
C LEU A 48 -13.87 7.76 9.81
N ILE A 49 -13.29 6.61 9.43
CA ILE A 49 -12.61 5.71 10.39
C ILE A 49 -11.43 6.43 11.06
N SER A 50 -10.65 7.20 10.29
CA SER A 50 -9.51 7.95 10.83
C SER A 50 -9.97 9.03 11.82
N MET A 51 -11.09 9.69 11.53
CA MET A 51 -11.68 10.70 12.43
C MET A 51 -12.24 10.08 13.71
N LEU A 52 -12.90 8.92 13.62
CA LEU A 52 -13.36 8.17 14.81
C LEU A 52 -12.19 7.74 15.69
N ILE A 53 -11.09 7.26 15.10
CA ILE A 53 -9.87 6.90 15.84
C ILE A 53 -9.27 8.13 16.53
N ALA A 54 -9.20 9.26 15.83
CA ALA A 54 -8.68 10.51 16.39
C ALA A 54 -9.54 11.02 17.55
N ALA A 55 -10.87 11.01 17.40
CA ALA A 55 -11.80 11.41 18.44
C ALA A 55 -11.68 10.51 19.68
N GLU A 56 -11.58 9.19 19.49
CA GLU A 56 -11.46 8.25 20.60
C GLU A 56 -10.10 8.34 21.30
N PHE A 57 -9.02 8.54 20.53
CA PHE A 57 -7.70 8.83 21.08
C PHE A 57 -7.70 10.11 21.92
N TYR A 58 -8.42 11.14 21.48
CA TYR A 58 -8.56 12.39 22.22
C TYR A 58 -9.36 12.19 23.52
N ARG A 59 -10.48 11.45 23.44
CA ARG A 59 -11.32 11.11 24.61
C ARG A 59 -10.54 10.33 25.67
N VAL A 60 -9.73 9.35 25.26
CA VAL A 60 -8.97 8.49 26.18
C VAL A 60 -7.81 9.23 26.82
N ASN A 61 -7.12 10.12 26.09
CA ASN A 61 -5.90 10.75 26.59
C ASN A 61 -6.10 12.05 27.36
N ASN A 62 -7.20 12.77 27.14
CA ASN A 62 -7.39 14.10 27.73
C ASN A 62 -8.40 14.15 28.89
N GLY A 63 -8.98 13.01 29.28
CA GLY A 63 -10.04 12.99 30.29
C GLY A 63 -11.28 13.79 29.89
N LEU A 64 -12.36 13.68 30.67
CA LEU A 64 -13.61 14.40 30.40
C LEU A 64 -13.49 15.92 30.57
N GLU A 65 -12.47 16.40 31.29
CA GLU A 65 -12.35 17.82 31.71
C GLU A 65 -12.01 18.77 30.56
N PHE A 66 -11.38 18.30 29.47
CA PHE A 66 -11.07 19.14 28.31
C PHE A 66 -12.20 19.19 27.27
N TYR A 67 -13.22 18.34 27.42
CA TYR A 67 -14.35 18.30 26.49
C TYR A 67 -15.24 19.54 26.64
N ASP A 68 -15.28 20.17 27.83
CA ASP A 68 -16.10 21.36 28.09
C ASP A 68 -15.54 22.63 27.44
N GLU A 69 -14.23 22.70 27.15
CA GLU A 69 -13.56 23.86 26.53
C GLU A 69 -13.66 23.88 24.99
N ILE A 70 -14.14 22.80 24.36
CA ILE A 70 -14.37 22.74 22.91
C ILE A 70 -15.59 23.61 22.57
N LYS A 71 -15.45 24.51 21.59
CA LYS A 71 -16.60 25.30 21.07
C LYS A 71 -17.75 24.37 20.68
N GLU A 72 -18.96 24.68 21.10
CA GLU A 72 -20.17 23.86 20.84
C GLU A 72 -20.38 23.51 19.36
N GLU A 73 -19.97 24.39 18.45
CA GLU A 73 -20.00 24.18 17.00
C GLU A 73 -19.16 22.94 16.57
N ILE A 74 -17.96 22.78 17.15
CA ILE A 74 -17.07 21.64 16.88
C ILE A 74 -17.63 20.36 17.50
N LYS A 75 -18.33 20.44 18.64
CA LYS A 75 -19.00 19.30 19.26
C LYS A 75 -20.14 18.77 18.41
N GLU A 76 -20.93 19.66 17.82
CA GLU A 76 -22.03 19.27 16.92
C GLU A 76 -21.52 18.70 15.59
N ASP A 77 -20.45 19.25 15.02
CA ASP A 77 -19.81 18.68 13.82
C ASP A 77 -19.28 17.27 14.06
N ILE A 78 -18.60 17.04 15.20
CA ILE A 78 -18.10 15.70 15.57
C ILE A 78 -19.25 14.71 15.79
N LYS A 79 -20.36 15.15 16.43
CA LYS A 79 -21.55 14.31 16.64
C LYS A 79 -22.22 13.95 15.31
N GLU A 80 -22.42 14.92 14.43
CA GLU A 80 -23.08 14.72 13.15
C GLU A 80 -22.24 13.85 12.21
N GLU A 81 -20.93 14.07 12.14
CA GLU A 81 -20.03 13.23 11.34
C GLU A 81 -19.90 11.82 11.91
N SER A 82 -19.91 11.65 13.24
CA SER A 82 -19.92 10.33 13.89
C SER A 82 -21.23 9.58 13.61
N ARG A 83 -22.37 10.28 13.62
CA ARG A 83 -23.69 9.72 13.25
C ARG A 83 -23.69 9.25 11.81
N GLN A 84 -23.22 10.07 10.87
CA GLN A 84 -23.11 9.72 9.45
C GLN A 84 -22.12 8.56 9.22
N ALA A 85 -21.02 8.50 9.97
CA ALA A 85 -20.05 7.41 9.91
C ALA A 85 -20.65 6.09 10.37
N HIS A 86 -21.38 6.11 11.49
CA HIS A 86 -22.05 4.94 12.02
C HIS A 86 -23.12 4.40 11.04
N GLU A 87 -23.96 5.30 10.51
CA GLU A 87 -25.00 4.95 9.53
C GLU A 87 -24.40 4.38 8.22
N ALA A 88 -23.28 4.92 7.74
CA ALA A 88 -22.59 4.43 6.54
C ALA A 88 -21.78 3.12 6.74
N LEU A 89 -21.30 2.86 7.96
CA LEU A 89 -20.54 1.64 8.28
C LEU A 89 -21.47 0.46 8.58
N TYR A 90 -22.57 0.71 9.29
CA TYR A 90 -23.39 -0.34 9.86
C TYR A 90 -24.79 -0.45 9.25
N GLY A 91 -25.28 0.55 8.51
CA GLY A 91 -26.69 0.63 8.13
C GLY A 91 -27.60 0.55 9.38
N PRO A 92 -28.92 0.34 9.23
CA PRO A 92 -29.76 -0.04 10.37
C PRO A 92 -29.34 -1.44 10.85
N CYS A 93 -28.39 -1.49 11.78
CA CYS A 93 -28.05 -2.72 12.48
C CYS A 93 -29.27 -3.20 13.27
N ARG A 94 -29.94 -4.23 12.76
CA ARG A 94 -31.15 -4.80 13.36
C ARG A 94 -30.76 -5.73 14.51
N VAL A 95 -30.57 -5.19 15.71
CA VAL A 95 -30.44 -5.98 16.92
C VAL A 95 -31.85 -6.35 17.40
N ILE A 96 -32.19 -7.64 17.29
CA ILE A 96 -33.48 -8.17 17.77
C ILE A 96 -33.32 -8.49 19.26
N VAL A 97 -33.94 -7.68 20.10
CA VAL A 97 -34.03 -7.90 21.54
C VAL A 97 -35.22 -8.80 21.81
N VAL A 98 -35.07 -9.87 22.57
CA VAL A 98 -36.17 -10.78 22.91
C VAL A 98 -36.31 -10.81 24.42
N GLY A 99 -37.50 -10.46 24.94
CA GLY A 99 -37.79 -10.51 26.38
C GLY A 99 -39.17 -11.10 26.66
N SER A 100 -39.32 -11.80 27.78
CA SER A 100 -40.57 -12.41 28.24
C SER A 100 -41.18 -11.59 29.39
N ASP A 101 -42.50 -11.37 29.37
CA ASP A 101 -43.21 -10.80 30.53
C ASP A 101 -43.59 -11.89 31.56
N ARG A 102 -43.98 -11.46 32.77
CA ARG A 102 -44.42 -12.37 33.86
C ARG A 102 -45.82 -12.95 33.64
N ASP A 103 -46.60 -12.36 32.73
CA ASP A 103 -48.01 -12.71 32.53
C ASP A 103 -48.21 -13.82 31.48
N GLY A 104 -47.12 -14.43 31.00
CA GLY A 104 -47.16 -15.56 30.08
C GLY A 104 -47.50 -15.18 28.63
N ASN A 105 -47.49 -13.90 28.29
CA ASN A 105 -47.57 -13.49 26.90
C ASN A 105 -46.17 -13.62 26.29
N GLY A 106 -46.11 -14.31 25.14
CA GLY A 106 -44.86 -14.74 24.53
C GLY A 106 -43.82 -13.63 24.28
N PRO A 107 -42.58 -14.03 23.93
CA PRO A 107 -41.44 -13.12 23.87
C PRO A 107 -41.69 -11.90 22.96
N ARG A 108 -41.60 -10.70 23.53
CA ARG A 108 -41.70 -9.43 22.79
C ARG A 108 -40.37 -9.10 22.14
N LYS A 109 -40.42 -8.69 20.88
CA LYS A 109 -39.23 -8.32 20.10
C LYS A 109 -39.03 -6.81 20.12
N GLY A 110 -37.91 -6.32 20.64
CA GLY A 110 -37.53 -4.91 20.57
C GLY A 110 -36.39 -4.67 19.58
N THR A 111 -36.23 -3.42 19.17
CA THR A 111 -35.11 -2.95 18.35
C THR A 111 -34.44 -1.80 19.09
N ILE A 112 -33.11 -1.84 19.19
CA ILE A 112 -32.34 -0.69 19.68
C ILE A 112 -32.29 0.30 18.52
N ASP A 113 -32.90 1.47 18.69
CA ASP A 113 -32.96 2.49 17.65
C ASP A 113 -31.64 3.26 17.59
N CYS A 114 -31.22 3.81 18.74
CA CYS A 114 -29.99 4.61 18.85
C CYS A 114 -29.57 4.81 20.31
N TRP A 115 -28.35 5.30 20.50
CA TRP A 115 -27.85 5.81 21.78
C TRP A 115 -28.20 7.30 21.90
N ASP A 116 -28.94 7.68 22.94
CA ASP A 116 -29.25 9.08 23.24
C ASP A 116 -28.08 9.67 24.03
N THR A 117 -27.21 10.40 23.32
CA THR A 117 -25.97 10.99 23.87
C THR A 117 -26.23 12.10 24.88
N ILE A 118 -27.40 12.75 24.84
CA ILE A 118 -27.75 13.85 25.76
C ILE A 118 -28.16 13.27 27.11
N LYS A 119 -28.99 12.21 27.08
CA LYS A 119 -29.46 11.59 28.31
C LYS A 119 -28.51 10.51 28.80
N LEU A 120 -27.57 10.04 27.98
CA LEU A 120 -26.74 8.86 28.22
C LEU A 120 -27.61 7.59 28.43
N HIS A 121 -28.64 7.41 27.60
CA HIS A 121 -29.54 6.25 27.65
C HIS A 121 -29.59 5.51 26.31
N LEU A 122 -29.84 4.21 26.34
CA LEU A 122 -30.22 3.41 25.18
C LEU A 122 -31.69 3.68 24.84
N ARG A 123 -31.97 4.08 23.59
CA ARG A 123 -33.33 4.24 23.09
C ARG A 123 -33.78 2.92 22.46
N VAL A 124 -34.74 2.26 23.09
CA VAL A 124 -35.24 0.94 22.67
C VAL A 124 -36.71 1.05 22.30
N ARG A 125 -37.06 0.58 21.10
CA ARG A 125 -38.44 0.49 20.64
C ARG A 125 -38.90 -0.95 20.73
N ILE A 126 -39.94 -1.20 21.52
CA ILE A 126 -40.53 -2.54 21.63
C ILE A 126 -41.54 -2.69 20.50
N ASN A 127 -41.44 -3.76 19.71
CA ASN A 127 -42.46 -4.08 18.72
C ASN A 127 -43.60 -4.79 19.48
N SER A 128 -44.65 -4.05 19.81
CA SER A 128 -45.92 -4.59 20.29
C SER A 128 -47.06 -4.13 19.39
N ASP A 129 -48.12 -4.95 19.33
CA ASP A 129 -49.37 -4.61 18.62
C ASP A 129 -50.22 -3.57 19.38
N SER A 130 -49.74 -3.09 20.54
CA SER A 130 -50.39 -2.03 21.31
C SER A 130 -50.12 -0.64 20.73
N THR A 131 -51.01 0.30 21.01
CA THR A 131 -50.94 1.69 20.53
C THR A 131 -49.78 2.52 21.11
N ASP A 132 -49.03 1.99 22.07
CA ASP A 132 -47.90 2.70 22.68
C ASP A 132 -46.56 2.22 22.10
N GLN A 133 -46.18 2.83 20.97
CA GLN A 133 -44.85 2.64 20.34
C GLN A 133 -43.79 3.62 20.86
N ARG A 134 -44.02 4.26 22.02
CA ARG A 134 -43.05 5.25 22.53
C ARG A 134 -41.73 4.54 22.89
N PRO A 135 -40.61 5.00 22.32
CA PRO A 135 -39.32 4.41 22.62
C PRO A 135 -38.95 4.67 24.08
N ARG A 136 -38.50 3.62 24.76
CA ARG A 136 -38.06 3.67 26.16
C ARG A 136 -36.59 4.02 26.22
N LEU A 137 -36.22 4.81 27.23
CA LEU A 137 -34.84 5.20 27.50
C LEU A 137 -34.33 4.35 28.67
N ILE A 138 -33.26 3.60 28.43
CA ILE A 138 -32.67 2.69 29.41
C ILE A 138 -31.29 3.21 29.80
N LYS A 139 -31.07 3.49 31.10
CA LYS A 139 -29.74 3.84 31.60
C LYS A 139 -28.81 2.61 31.58
N PRO A 140 -27.52 2.77 31.25
CA PRO A 140 -26.55 1.68 31.31
C PRO A 140 -26.43 1.04 32.69
N GLU A 141 -26.52 1.85 33.74
CA GLU A 141 -26.40 1.41 35.14
C GLU A 141 -27.57 0.53 35.61
N ASN A 142 -28.67 0.49 34.86
CA ASN A 142 -29.82 -0.37 35.16
C ASN A 142 -29.75 -1.73 34.44
N LEU A 143 -28.65 -2.03 33.75
CA LEU A 143 -28.41 -3.32 33.10
C LEU A 143 -27.62 -4.24 34.04
N ASP A 144 -28.32 -5.00 34.89
CA ASP A 144 -27.68 -6.02 35.70
C ASP A 144 -27.42 -7.29 34.88
N MET A 145 -26.16 -7.72 34.88
CA MET A 145 -25.70 -8.90 34.14
C MET A 145 -25.79 -10.13 35.05
N GLU A 146 -26.71 -11.05 34.79
CA GLU A 146 -26.80 -12.28 35.57
C GLU A 146 -25.73 -13.28 35.09
N SER A 147 -25.00 -13.88 36.04
CA SER A 147 -24.10 -15.00 35.76
C SER A 147 -24.90 -16.23 35.31
N PRO A 148 -24.44 -17.02 34.33
CA PRO A 148 -25.21 -18.15 33.83
C PRO A 148 -25.39 -19.20 34.93
N GLY A 149 -26.64 -19.42 35.36
CA GLY A 149 -27.00 -20.60 36.15
C GLY A 149 -26.74 -21.86 35.34
N GLN A 150 -26.09 -22.86 35.95
CA GLN A 150 -25.84 -24.16 35.31
C GLN A 150 -27.16 -24.79 34.85
N GLN A 151 -27.43 -24.74 33.55
CA GLN A 151 -28.44 -25.59 32.92
C GLN A 151 -27.79 -26.87 32.40
N SER A 152 -28.50 -27.97 32.61
CA SER A 152 -28.07 -29.35 32.38
C SER A 152 -27.72 -29.65 30.93
N ALA A 153 -26.73 -30.54 30.78
CA ALA A 153 -26.19 -31.01 29.52
C ALA A 153 -27.23 -31.80 28.71
N GLU A 154 -27.52 -31.34 27.49
CA GLU A 154 -27.70 -32.17 26.29
C GLU A 154 -27.99 -31.27 25.08
N THR A 155 -26.95 -30.96 24.29
CA THR A 155 -26.91 -30.81 22.82
C THR A 155 -25.64 -30.05 22.41
N ASP A 156 -25.01 -30.51 21.33
CA ASP A 156 -23.59 -30.34 21.03
C ASP A 156 -23.20 -28.99 20.37
N VAL A 157 -23.89 -27.91 20.73
CA VAL A 157 -23.48 -26.54 20.41
C VAL A 157 -23.70 -25.71 21.67
N LYS A 158 -22.65 -25.53 22.49
CA LYS A 158 -22.69 -24.68 23.69
C LYS A 158 -22.91 -23.22 23.29
N GLN A 159 -24.16 -22.85 23.12
CA GLN A 159 -24.62 -21.47 22.96
C GLN A 159 -24.79 -20.90 24.37
N TYR A 160 -23.95 -19.94 24.75
CA TYR A 160 -24.06 -19.29 26.05
C TYR A 160 -25.05 -18.14 25.92
N SER A 161 -26.14 -18.22 26.69
CA SER A 161 -27.10 -17.13 26.81
C SER A 161 -26.74 -16.26 27.99
N VAL A 162 -26.40 -15.00 27.75
CA VAL A 162 -26.22 -13.99 28.81
C VAL A 162 -27.56 -13.31 29.01
N SER A 163 -28.11 -13.41 30.23
CA SER A 163 -29.38 -12.77 30.57
C SER A 163 -29.10 -11.50 31.36
N PHE A 164 -29.76 -10.41 30.98
CA PHE A 164 -29.74 -9.15 31.71
C PHE A 164 -31.10 -8.96 32.33
N LYS A 165 -31.14 -8.48 33.56
CA LYS A 165 -32.38 -8.19 34.26
C LYS A 165 -32.44 -6.68 34.48
N PHE A 166 -33.58 -6.10 34.14
CA PHE A 166 -33.85 -4.68 34.25
C PHE A 166 -35.08 -4.49 35.11
N ARG A 167 -35.02 -3.55 36.05
CA ARG A 167 -36.20 -3.09 36.80
C ARG A 167 -36.54 -1.68 36.35
N ASP A 168 -37.76 -1.48 35.87
CA ASP A 168 -38.21 -0.17 35.43
C ASP A 168 -38.37 0.77 36.64
N GLY A 169 -37.48 1.75 36.76
CA GLY A 169 -37.51 2.72 37.85
C GLY A 169 -38.55 3.83 37.68
N SER A 170 -39.35 3.81 36.61
CA SER A 170 -40.32 4.87 36.33
C SER A 170 -41.65 4.75 37.09
N THR A 171 -41.90 3.66 37.83
CA THR A 171 -43.07 3.51 38.72
C THR A 171 -42.71 2.76 40.02
N GLU A 172 -43.26 3.20 41.17
CA GLU A 172 -43.19 2.43 42.42
C GLU A 172 -43.95 1.10 42.24
N GLY A 173 -43.20 0.00 42.18
CA GLY A 173 -43.72 -1.34 41.85
C GLY A 173 -43.32 -1.88 40.47
N GLY A 174 -42.39 -1.23 39.76
CA GLY A 174 -41.97 -1.59 38.40
C GLY A 174 -41.58 -3.06 38.17
N GLU A 175 -42.06 -3.61 37.05
CA GLU A 175 -41.84 -5.00 36.64
C GLU A 175 -40.39 -5.29 36.25
N ASP A 176 -39.93 -6.50 36.57
CA ASP A 176 -38.63 -7.00 36.16
C ASP A 176 -38.71 -7.47 34.69
N ILE A 177 -38.09 -6.74 33.77
CA ILE A 177 -37.94 -7.12 32.36
C ILE A 177 -36.61 -7.84 32.18
N ARG A 178 -36.63 -9.04 31.57
CA ARG A 178 -35.43 -9.84 31.35
C ARG A 178 -35.07 -9.89 29.86
N PHE A 179 -33.82 -9.59 29.52
CA PHE A 179 -33.27 -9.64 28.17
C PHE A 179 -32.30 -10.81 28.05
N GLN A 180 -32.29 -11.54 26.93
CA GLN A 180 -31.38 -12.67 26.73
C GLN A 180 -30.61 -12.52 25.41
N PHE A 181 -29.27 -12.56 25.49
CA PHE A 181 -28.37 -12.47 24.34
C PHE A 181 -27.61 -13.77 24.17
N ASN A 182 -27.42 -14.23 22.93
CA ASN A 182 -26.69 -15.45 22.64
C ASN A 182 -25.34 -15.13 21.98
N LEU A 183 -24.25 -15.40 22.69
CA LEU A 183 -22.88 -15.22 22.20
C LEU A 183 -22.18 -16.58 22.09
N LYS A 184 -21.40 -16.78 21.02
CA LYS A 184 -20.59 -18.00 20.86
C LYS A 184 -19.37 -17.93 21.78
N ARG A 185 -19.09 -19.01 22.52
CA ARG A 185 -18.06 -19.09 23.56
C ARG A 185 -16.67 -18.60 23.10
N ARG A 186 -16.28 -18.92 21.87
CA ARG A 186 -15.00 -18.47 21.28
C ARG A 186 -14.79 -16.95 21.32
N TYR A 187 -15.85 -16.17 21.16
CA TYR A 187 -15.76 -14.71 21.13
C TYR A 187 -15.58 -14.12 22.53
N ILE A 188 -16.16 -14.76 23.53
CA ILE A 188 -16.00 -14.39 24.93
C ILE A 188 -14.58 -14.75 25.39
N ASP A 189 -14.12 -15.97 25.09
CA ASP A 189 -12.76 -16.41 25.44
C ASP A 189 -11.68 -15.55 24.75
N GLU A 190 -11.90 -15.07 23.53
CA GLU A 190 -10.97 -14.18 22.82
C GLU A 190 -10.96 -12.73 23.35
N LEU A 191 -12.09 -12.25 23.87
CA LEU A 191 -12.20 -10.93 24.49
C LEU A 191 -11.62 -10.93 25.92
N GLU A 192 -11.85 -12.01 26.67
CA GLU A 192 -11.37 -12.17 28.05
C GLU A 192 -9.88 -12.50 28.11
N SER A 193 -9.33 -13.26 27.15
CA SER A 193 -7.92 -13.67 27.16
C SER A 193 -6.93 -12.59 26.73
N LYS A 194 -7.39 -11.45 26.18
CA LYS A 194 -6.50 -10.44 25.57
C LYS A 194 -6.89 -9.03 26.00
N GLY A 195 -6.45 -8.66 27.20
CA GLY A 195 -6.58 -7.30 27.73
C GLY A 195 -6.02 -6.24 26.76
N GLY A 196 -6.91 -5.48 26.13
CA GLY A 196 -6.58 -4.31 25.31
C GLY A 196 -7.27 -4.27 23.94
N THR A 197 -8.07 -3.22 23.73
CA THR A 197 -8.83 -2.86 22.52
C THR A 197 -8.01 -2.88 21.22
N PHE A 198 -6.69 -2.68 21.32
CA PHE A 198 -5.76 -2.66 20.20
C PHE A 198 -5.54 -4.04 19.55
N ALA A 199 -5.67 -5.12 20.32
CA ALA A 199 -5.52 -6.48 19.80
C ALA A 199 -6.79 -6.96 19.08
N ALA A 200 -7.98 -6.55 19.55
CA ALA A 200 -9.25 -6.83 18.86
C ALA A 200 -9.32 -6.17 17.47
N LEU A 201 -8.80 -4.94 17.35
CA LEU A 201 -8.64 -4.25 16.06
C LEU A 201 -7.67 -4.96 15.11
N LYS A 202 -6.65 -5.64 15.63
CA LYS A 202 -5.71 -6.44 14.83
C LYS A 202 -6.38 -7.71 14.30
N VAL A 203 -7.09 -8.45 15.17
CA VAL A 203 -7.87 -9.63 14.77
C VAL A 203 -8.92 -9.26 13.72
N PHE A 204 -9.61 -8.13 13.89
CA PHE A 204 -10.58 -7.65 12.92
C PHE A 204 -9.95 -7.28 11.56
N ARG A 205 -8.76 -6.67 11.55
CA ARG A 205 -8.00 -6.44 10.30
C ARG A 205 -7.61 -7.75 9.62
N GLU A 206 -7.12 -8.71 10.39
CA GLU A 206 -6.71 -10.03 9.88
C GLU A 206 -7.91 -10.80 9.28
N GLU A 207 -9.09 -10.77 9.90
CA GLU A 207 -10.30 -11.37 9.35
C GLU A 207 -10.83 -10.65 8.11
N ARG A 208 -10.81 -9.31 8.10
CA ARG A 208 -11.19 -8.52 6.91
C ARG A 208 -10.28 -8.84 5.74
N ASP A 209 -8.97 -8.84 5.96
CA ASP A 209 -7.98 -9.10 4.92
C ASP A 209 -8.08 -10.56 4.44
N ALA A 210 -8.36 -11.50 5.33
CA ALA A 210 -8.68 -12.89 4.97
C ALA A 210 -9.97 -13.01 4.15
N SER A 211 -11.00 -12.22 4.45
CA SER A 211 -12.25 -12.19 3.69
C SER A 211 -12.07 -11.59 2.29
N THR A 212 -11.26 -10.54 2.16
CA THR A 212 -10.88 -9.96 0.87
C THR A 212 -10.08 -10.97 0.04
N ASN A 213 -9.08 -11.62 0.63
CA ASN A 213 -8.31 -12.67 -0.05
C ASN A 213 -9.20 -13.83 -0.54
N ARG A 214 -10.23 -14.24 0.22
CA ARG A 214 -11.19 -15.26 -0.21
C ARG A 214 -12.04 -14.83 -1.41
N LEU A 215 -12.35 -13.54 -1.53
CA LEU A 215 -13.10 -13.00 -2.67
C LEU A 215 -12.20 -12.92 -3.92
N ASP A 216 -10.94 -12.53 -3.75
CA ASP A 216 -9.96 -12.46 -4.84
C ASP A 216 -9.67 -13.86 -5.40
N VAL A 217 -9.43 -14.86 -4.53
CA VAL A 217 -9.25 -16.27 -4.95
C VAL A 217 -10.48 -16.79 -5.72
N LYS A 218 -11.70 -16.50 -5.26
CA LYS A 218 -12.93 -16.90 -5.96
C LYS A 218 -13.09 -16.21 -7.31
N GLN A 219 -12.58 -14.99 -7.46
CA GLN A 219 -12.64 -14.26 -8.72
C GLN A 219 -11.57 -14.77 -9.70
N GLU A 220 -10.38 -15.12 -9.23
CA GLU A 220 -9.34 -15.78 -10.02
C GLU A 220 -9.79 -17.16 -10.52
N GLU A 221 -10.41 -17.99 -9.66
CA GLU A 221 -11.02 -19.27 -10.07
C GLU A 221 -12.08 -19.10 -11.18
N ARG A 222 -12.82 -17.99 -11.17
CA ARG A 222 -13.81 -17.68 -12.23
C ARG A 222 -13.14 -17.29 -13.55
N ILE A 223 -12.04 -16.54 -13.49
CA ILE A 223 -11.25 -16.17 -14.67
C ILE A 223 -10.61 -17.42 -15.29
N GLU A 224 -10.06 -18.31 -14.47
CA GLU A 224 -9.46 -19.57 -14.93
C GLU A 224 -10.51 -20.50 -15.57
N LYS A 225 -11.71 -20.60 -14.97
CA LYS A 225 -12.84 -21.35 -15.56
C LYS A 225 -13.33 -20.75 -16.89
N ALA A 226 -13.29 -19.43 -17.04
CA ALA A 226 -13.63 -18.76 -18.30
C ALA A 226 -12.58 -19.05 -19.38
N ALA A 227 -11.29 -18.93 -19.06
CA ALA A 227 -10.20 -19.21 -19.99
C ALA A 227 -10.18 -20.68 -20.47
N THR A 228 -10.41 -21.62 -19.56
CA THR A 228 -10.48 -23.05 -19.90
C THR A 228 -11.70 -23.39 -20.75
N THR A 229 -12.81 -22.66 -20.61
CA THR A 229 -13.99 -22.81 -21.47
C THR A 229 -13.70 -22.28 -22.87
N GLU A 230 -13.06 -21.11 -23.00
CA GLU A 230 -12.66 -20.55 -24.31
C GLU A 230 -11.68 -21.46 -25.07
N ASP A 231 -10.69 -22.05 -24.40
CA ASP A 231 -9.75 -22.98 -25.04
C ASP A 231 -10.44 -24.28 -25.47
N ARG A 232 -11.43 -24.76 -24.71
CA ARG A 232 -12.23 -25.94 -25.09
C ARG A 232 -13.11 -25.67 -26.31
N ASP A 233 -13.60 -24.45 -26.45
CA ASP A 233 -14.43 -24.03 -27.58
C ASP A 233 -13.59 -23.77 -28.85
N ARG A 234 -12.35 -23.28 -28.70
CA ARG A 234 -11.36 -23.21 -29.81
C ARG A 234 -10.96 -24.59 -30.33
N GLY A 235 -10.89 -25.60 -29.46
CA GLY A 235 -10.51 -26.97 -29.83
C GLY A 235 -11.53 -27.72 -30.70
N ARG A 236 -12.75 -27.20 -30.89
CA ARG A 236 -13.81 -27.86 -31.69
C ARG A 236 -13.86 -27.45 -33.16
N LEU A 237 -13.05 -26.48 -33.60
CA LEU A 237 -13.03 -26.03 -34.99
C LEU A 237 -11.77 -26.53 -35.72
N ALA A 238 -11.97 -27.51 -36.61
CA ALA A 238 -11.13 -28.00 -37.70
C ALA A 238 -9.91 -28.91 -37.39
N PRO A 239 -9.89 -30.16 -37.91
CA PRO A 239 -8.72 -31.02 -37.96
C PRO A 239 -8.07 -30.99 -39.35
N ASN A 240 -7.14 -30.06 -39.60
CA ASN A 240 -6.08 -30.21 -40.61
C ASN A 240 -5.17 -28.97 -40.60
N SER A 241 -4.15 -28.94 -39.73
CA SER A 241 -3.07 -27.95 -39.85
C SER A 241 -1.86 -28.20 -38.93
N GLN A 242 -1.53 -29.42 -38.50
CA GLN A 242 -0.38 -29.60 -37.59
C GLN A 242 0.95 -29.06 -38.13
N GLN A 243 1.18 -29.19 -39.46
CA GLN A 243 2.39 -28.66 -40.10
C GLN A 243 2.34 -27.15 -40.30
N GLN A 244 1.17 -26.59 -40.62
CA GLN A 244 0.97 -25.15 -40.77
C GLN A 244 0.99 -24.45 -39.39
N GLN A 245 0.48 -25.09 -38.34
CA GLN A 245 0.58 -24.64 -36.95
C GLN A 245 2.02 -24.67 -36.44
N GLN A 246 2.85 -25.63 -36.84
CA GLN A 246 4.28 -25.63 -36.49
C GLN A 246 5.06 -24.51 -37.20
N GLN A 247 4.74 -24.24 -38.48
CA GLN A 247 5.34 -23.11 -39.21
C GLN A 247 4.85 -21.76 -38.67
N ILE A 248 3.55 -21.61 -38.37
CA ILE A 248 2.99 -20.41 -37.74
C ILE A 248 3.56 -20.22 -36.33
N LYS A 249 3.68 -21.27 -35.51
CA LYS A 249 4.31 -21.18 -34.19
C LYS A 249 5.79 -20.77 -34.26
N SER A 250 6.54 -21.30 -35.22
CA SER A 250 7.96 -20.94 -35.40
C SER A 250 8.11 -19.51 -35.94
N SER A 251 7.24 -19.10 -36.87
CA SER A 251 7.24 -17.74 -37.43
C SER A 251 6.75 -16.70 -36.40
N MET A 252 5.72 -17.02 -35.61
CA MET A 252 5.25 -16.18 -34.51
C MET A 252 6.30 -16.05 -33.41
N ALA A 253 7.03 -17.11 -33.05
CA ALA A 253 8.13 -17.02 -32.09
C ALA A 253 9.26 -16.10 -32.59
N LEU A 254 9.56 -16.10 -33.89
CA LEU A 254 10.55 -15.23 -34.51
C LEU A 254 10.04 -13.76 -34.64
N MET A 255 8.75 -13.56 -34.92
CA MET A 255 8.09 -12.25 -34.96
C MET A 255 7.85 -11.65 -33.55
N GLU A 256 7.59 -12.46 -32.52
CA GLU A 256 7.51 -12.02 -31.12
C GLU A 256 8.89 -11.60 -30.61
N GLN A 257 9.96 -12.34 -30.98
CA GLN A 257 11.33 -11.94 -30.68
C GLN A 257 11.75 -10.63 -31.38
N THR A 258 11.17 -10.29 -32.52
CA THR A 258 11.57 -9.09 -33.29
C THR A 258 10.64 -7.88 -33.12
N SER A 259 9.35 -8.07 -32.83
CA SER A 259 8.39 -6.95 -32.73
C SER A 259 8.45 -6.18 -31.40
N CYS A 260 8.92 -6.80 -30.31
CA CYS A 260 9.18 -6.10 -29.06
C CYS A 260 10.59 -5.47 -29.01
N ALA A 261 11.50 -5.92 -29.88
CA ALA A 261 12.93 -5.64 -29.81
C ALA A 261 13.37 -4.24 -30.32
N VAL A 262 12.50 -3.46 -30.95
CA VAL A 262 12.97 -2.27 -31.70
C VAL A 262 12.56 -0.91 -31.11
N THR A 263 11.63 -0.82 -30.15
CA THR A 263 11.16 0.50 -29.67
C THR A 263 11.10 0.68 -28.15
N CYS A 264 11.23 -0.37 -27.35
CA CYS A 264 11.20 -0.20 -25.91
C CYS A 264 12.55 0.29 -25.38
N VAL A 265 12.59 1.51 -24.86
CA VAL A 265 13.79 2.09 -24.23
C VAL A 265 14.06 1.57 -22.81
N HIS A 266 13.32 0.55 -22.34
CA HIS A 266 13.43 -0.07 -21.00
C HIS A 266 13.62 0.93 -19.85
N GLY A 267 12.90 2.05 -19.89
CA GLY A 267 12.95 3.08 -18.84
C GLY A 267 14.12 4.08 -18.96
N LEU A 268 15.00 3.94 -19.96
CA LEU A 268 16.06 4.91 -20.20
C LEU A 268 15.51 6.16 -20.88
N SER A 269 15.70 7.32 -20.24
CA SER A 269 15.44 8.61 -20.86
C SER A 269 16.66 9.03 -21.69
N THR A 270 16.44 9.58 -22.88
CA THR A 270 17.49 10.05 -23.79
C THR A 270 18.04 11.40 -23.30
N SER A 271 18.74 11.41 -22.16
CA SER A 271 19.44 12.59 -21.65
C SER A 271 20.88 12.64 -22.14
N GLN A 272 21.38 13.84 -22.41
CA GLN A 272 22.76 14.11 -22.84
C GLN A 272 23.80 13.84 -21.73
N ASP A 273 23.38 13.75 -20.47
CA ASP A 273 24.24 13.52 -19.31
C ASP A 273 24.57 12.03 -19.05
N CYS A 274 24.14 11.12 -19.92
CA CYS A 274 24.37 9.67 -19.74
C CYS A 274 25.85 9.27 -19.82
N SER A 275 26.72 10.03 -20.49
CA SER A 275 28.13 9.64 -20.71
C SER A 275 28.94 9.56 -19.41
N VAL A 276 28.78 10.55 -18.52
CA VAL A 276 29.50 10.61 -17.24
C VAL A 276 29.05 9.48 -16.30
N ALA A 277 27.75 9.22 -16.23
CA ALA A 277 27.21 8.10 -15.45
C ALA A 277 27.66 6.74 -16.01
N HIS A 278 27.72 6.60 -17.34
CA HIS A 278 28.18 5.38 -17.99
C HIS A 278 29.67 5.11 -17.74
N GLU A 279 30.53 6.12 -17.77
CA GLU A 279 31.96 5.98 -17.42
C GLU A 279 32.16 5.57 -15.96
N PHE A 280 31.39 6.19 -15.05
CA PHE A 280 31.35 5.81 -13.64
C PHE A 280 30.94 4.35 -13.46
N LEU A 281 29.81 3.92 -14.03
CA LEU A 281 29.31 2.55 -13.90
C LEU A 281 30.28 1.54 -14.50
N LYS A 282 30.90 1.85 -15.64
CA LYS A 282 31.93 1.01 -16.26
C LYS A 282 33.11 0.78 -15.30
N SER A 283 33.57 1.85 -14.65
CA SER A 283 34.66 1.77 -13.67
C SER A 283 34.25 1.02 -12.41
N PHE A 284 33.05 1.30 -11.90
CA PHE A 284 32.48 0.65 -10.71
C PHE A 284 32.33 -0.86 -10.92
N CYS A 285 31.65 -1.26 -12.00
CA CYS A 285 31.39 -2.67 -12.31
C CYS A 285 32.68 -3.43 -12.64
N LYS A 286 33.65 -2.78 -13.31
CA LYS A 286 34.97 -3.37 -13.57
C LYS A 286 35.69 -3.72 -12.27
N GLU A 287 35.74 -2.79 -11.31
CA GLU A 287 36.41 -3.03 -10.03
C GLU A 287 35.70 -4.10 -9.21
N CYS A 288 34.37 -4.06 -9.15
CA CYS A 288 33.57 -5.12 -8.51
C CYS A 288 33.87 -6.49 -9.11
N LYS A 289 33.98 -6.59 -10.44
CA LYS A 289 34.25 -7.84 -11.15
C LYS A 289 35.66 -8.36 -10.89
N LEU A 290 36.68 -7.49 -10.97
CA LEU A 290 38.07 -7.85 -10.70
C LEU A 290 38.22 -8.50 -9.32
N LYS A 291 37.60 -7.89 -8.29
CA LYS A 291 37.64 -8.44 -6.93
C LYS A 291 36.82 -9.72 -6.77
N ALA A 292 35.68 -9.83 -7.44
CA ALA A 292 34.89 -11.05 -7.42
C ALA A 292 35.64 -12.24 -8.04
N ASP A 293 36.41 -12.00 -9.12
CA ASP A 293 37.24 -13.01 -9.78
C ASP A 293 38.38 -13.50 -8.84
N ASP A 294 38.86 -12.64 -7.93
CA ASP A 294 39.81 -12.99 -6.87
C ASP A 294 39.16 -13.77 -5.69
N GLY A 295 37.86 -14.05 -5.73
CA GLY A 295 37.11 -14.73 -4.67
C GLY A 295 36.82 -13.86 -3.44
N ILE A 296 36.95 -12.54 -3.58
CA ILE A 296 36.70 -11.57 -2.49
C ILE A 296 35.19 -11.47 -2.21
N ALA A 297 34.83 -11.22 -0.93
CA ALA A 297 33.44 -11.07 -0.53
C ALA A 297 32.79 -9.84 -1.21
N LEU A 298 31.52 -9.93 -1.57
CA LEU A 298 30.78 -8.88 -2.29
C LEU A 298 30.89 -7.51 -1.62
N GLU A 299 30.84 -7.46 -0.28
CA GLU A 299 31.00 -6.23 0.50
C GLU A 299 32.33 -5.53 0.23
N GLN A 300 33.41 -6.32 0.17
CA GLN A 300 34.75 -5.82 -0.10
C GLN A 300 34.90 -5.44 -1.58
N CYS A 301 34.25 -6.16 -2.50
CA CYS A 301 34.20 -5.76 -3.91
C CYS A 301 33.52 -4.40 -4.10
N ILE A 302 32.35 -4.20 -3.45
CA ILE A 302 31.64 -2.92 -3.49
C ILE A 302 32.46 -1.82 -2.85
N GLN A 303 33.09 -2.07 -1.69
CA GLN A 303 33.95 -1.08 -1.04
C GLN A 303 35.13 -0.66 -1.92
N ALA A 304 35.82 -1.61 -2.56
CA ALA A 304 36.91 -1.31 -3.49
C ALA A 304 36.42 -0.46 -4.69
N ALA A 305 35.25 -0.79 -5.24
CA ALA A 305 34.65 -0.02 -6.31
C ALA A 305 34.27 1.40 -5.88
N ILE A 306 33.77 1.58 -4.64
CA ILE A 306 33.55 2.90 -4.05
C ILE A 306 34.86 3.66 -3.97
N ASP A 307 35.90 3.10 -3.37
CA ASP A 307 37.17 3.80 -3.15
C ASP A 307 37.78 4.31 -4.47
N VAL A 308 37.78 3.45 -5.50
CA VAL A 308 38.29 3.80 -6.84
C VAL A 308 37.42 4.89 -7.49
N THR A 309 36.11 4.70 -7.52
CA THR A 309 35.21 5.63 -8.23
C THR A 309 34.94 6.91 -7.46
N TYR A 310 35.13 6.93 -6.15
CA TYR A 310 35.02 8.14 -5.34
C TYR A 310 36.14 9.11 -5.69
N ALA A 311 37.37 8.60 -5.89
CA ALA A 311 38.50 9.40 -6.32
C ALA A 311 38.31 10.00 -7.72
N SER A 312 37.82 9.22 -8.69
CA SER A 312 37.66 9.67 -10.09
C SER A 312 36.33 10.37 -10.39
N ASN A 313 35.27 10.09 -9.63
CA ASN A 313 33.90 10.50 -9.95
C ASN A 313 33.15 11.07 -8.72
N HIS A 314 33.83 11.79 -7.83
CA HIS A 314 33.24 12.38 -6.60
C HIS A 314 31.94 13.17 -6.85
N ARG A 315 31.80 13.80 -8.04
CA ARG A 315 30.61 14.57 -8.44
C ARG A 315 29.35 13.70 -8.51
N ILE A 316 29.46 12.43 -8.91
CA ILE A 316 28.31 11.51 -8.97
C ILE A 316 27.92 11.08 -7.55
N TRP A 317 28.89 10.71 -6.72
CA TRP A 317 28.66 10.32 -5.33
C TRP A 317 28.00 11.43 -4.49
N SER A 318 28.29 12.69 -4.81
CA SER A 318 27.80 13.86 -4.08
C SER A 318 26.48 14.41 -4.62
N ASN A 319 25.93 13.87 -5.70
CA ASN A 319 24.75 14.40 -6.38
C ASN A 319 23.75 13.28 -6.69
N SER A 320 22.61 13.30 -5.98
CA SER A 320 21.57 12.28 -6.14
C SER A 320 21.04 12.19 -7.56
N ASN A 321 20.93 13.30 -8.32
CA ASN A 321 20.43 13.26 -9.69
C ASN A 321 21.35 12.44 -10.61
N TYR A 322 22.67 12.59 -10.48
CA TYR A 322 23.60 11.76 -11.25
C TYR A 322 23.55 10.29 -10.83
N MET A 323 23.33 10.02 -9.54
CA MET A 323 23.17 8.67 -9.03
C MET A 323 21.88 8.00 -9.56
N GLU A 324 20.77 8.74 -9.64
CA GLU A 324 19.50 8.28 -10.23
C GLU A 324 19.65 7.97 -11.74
N ILE A 325 20.45 8.75 -12.47
CA ILE A 325 20.80 8.45 -13.86
C ILE A 325 21.61 7.14 -13.93
N ALA A 326 22.58 6.94 -13.04
CA ALA A 326 23.34 5.70 -12.97
C ALA A 326 22.45 4.48 -12.62
N ILE A 327 21.53 4.62 -11.67
CA ILE A 327 20.53 3.60 -11.34
C ILE A 327 19.66 3.27 -12.56
N SER A 328 19.21 4.28 -13.30
CA SER A 328 18.39 4.11 -14.50
C SER A 328 19.14 3.36 -15.62
N LEU A 329 20.42 3.67 -15.83
CA LEU A 329 21.28 2.93 -16.77
C LEU A 329 21.45 1.47 -16.37
N MET A 330 21.69 1.20 -15.09
CA MET A 330 21.78 -0.18 -14.58
C MET A 330 20.45 -0.94 -14.75
N LEU A 331 19.31 -0.28 -14.52
CA LEU A 331 17.99 -0.90 -14.75
C LEU A 331 17.75 -1.23 -16.22
N TYR A 332 18.20 -0.37 -17.12
CA TYR A 332 18.16 -0.60 -18.57
C TYR A 332 19.01 -1.84 -18.95
N ASP A 333 20.27 -1.89 -18.54
CA ASP A 333 21.18 -2.99 -18.89
C ASP A 333 20.72 -4.32 -18.29
N GLY A 334 20.32 -4.34 -17.01
CA GLY A 334 19.82 -5.55 -16.38
C GLY A 334 18.51 -6.05 -16.97
N THR A 335 17.67 -5.14 -17.50
CA THR A 335 16.48 -5.53 -18.26
C THR A 335 16.84 -6.20 -19.57
N LYS A 336 17.82 -5.66 -20.31
CA LYS A 336 18.31 -6.29 -21.54
C LYS A 336 18.86 -7.69 -21.28
N ASP A 337 19.64 -7.86 -20.22
CA ASP A 337 20.19 -9.15 -19.85
C ASP A 337 19.09 -10.17 -19.49
N ILE A 338 18.05 -9.75 -18.76
CA ILE A 338 16.89 -10.59 -18.49
C ILE A 338 16.20 -11.05 -19.77
N LEU A 339 16.00 -10.14 -20.73
CA LEU A 339 15.33 -10.43 -21.99
C LEU A 339 16.18 -11.31 -22.90
N ASN A 340 17.50 -11.15 -22.85
CA ASN A 340 18.48 -11.98 -23.57
C ASN A 340 18.76 -13.33 -22.89
N GLY A 341 18.23 -13.55 -21.68
CA GLY A 341 18.44 -14.78 -20.90
C GLY A 341 19.76 -14.84 -20.12
N ASP A 342 20.55 -13.77 -20.07
CA ASP A 342 21.75 -13.67 -19.23
C ASP A 342 21.38 -13.33 -17.78
N LEU A 343 20.84 -14.34 -17.07
CA LEU A 343 20.48 -14.19 -15.66
C LEU A 343 21.69 -14.03 -14.74
N SER A 344 22.91 -14.31 -15.20
CA SER A 344 24.11 -14.15 -14.39
C SER A 344 24.48 -12.67 -14.29
N ASN A 345 24.59 -11.99 -15.43
CA ASN A 345 24.89 -10.57 -15.46
C ASN A 345 23.77 -9.74 -14.83
N ALA A 346 22.50 -10.07 -15.13
CA ALA A 346 21.35 -9.40 -14.55
C ALA A 346 21.30 -9.45 -13.01
N ARG A 347 21.77 -10.54 -12.37
CA ARG A 347 21.88 -10.64 -10.90
C ARG A 347 22.93 -9.71 -10.33
N GLY A 348 24.10 -9.64 -10.98
CA GLY A 348 25.16 -8.70 -10.61
C GLY A 348 24.67 -7.27 -10.69
N ILE A 349 24.02 -6.92 -11.81
CA ILE A 349 23.39 -5.62 -12.01
C ILE A 349 22.35 -5.34 -10.93
N ALA A 350 21.42 -6.26 -10.66
CA ALA A 350 20.39 -6.06 -9.62
C ALA A 350 20.98 -5.80 -8.23
N GLY A 351 22.04 -6.52 -7.87
CA GLY A 351 22.77 -6.30 -6.61
C GLY A 351 23.37 -4.90 -6.53
N VAL A 352 24.09 -4.47 -7.58
CA VAL A 352 24.70 -3.13 -7.64
C VAL A 352 23.64 -2.04 -7.69
N THR A 353 22.59 -2.18 -8.49
CA THR A 353 21.47 -1.22 -8.53
C THR A 353 20.87 -1.05 -7.15
N ASN A 354 20.59 -2.14 -6.44
CA ASN A 354 20.03 -2.06 -5.11
C ASN A 354 20.99 -1.43 -4.09
N PHE A 355 22.29 -1.63 -4.25
CA PHE A 355 23.28 -0.91 -3.45
C PHE A 355 23.25 0.60 -3.72
N LEU A 356 23.24 1.04 -4.99
CA LEU A 356 23.19 2.46 -5.35
C LEU A 356 21.89 3.13 -4.87
N GLU A 357 20.74 2.46 -4.96
CA GLU A 357 19.47 2.94 -4.39
C GLU A 357 19.59 3.19 -2.88
N GLN A 358 20.23 2.26 -2.16
CA GLN A 358 20.44 2.40 -0.73
C GLN A 358 21.46 3.49 -0.42
N TRP A 359 22.48 3.70 -1.27
CA TRP A 359 23.37 4.84 -1.14
C TRP A 359 22.60 6.16 -1.22
N VAL A 360 21.71 6.33 -2.20
CA VAL A 360 20.87 7.53 -2.31
C VAL A 360 19.98 7.68 -1.05
N ALA A 361 19.34 6.60 -0.61
CA ALA A 361 18.48 6.61 0.57
C ALA A 361 19.24 7.03 1.85
N ILE A 362 20.49 6.59 2.00
CA ILE A 362 21.30 6.85 3.20
C ILE A 362 21.99 8.21 3.12
N SER A 363 22.70 8.46 2.04
CA SER A 363 23.59 9.62 1.90
C SER A 363 22.82 10.89 1.51
N ALA A 364 21.88 10.80 0.58
CA ALA A 364 21.14 11.96 0.09
C ALA A 364 19.86 12.20 0.89
N HIS A 365 19.03 11.16 1.07
CA HIS A 365 17.69 11.32 1.63
C HIS A 365 17.60 11.10 3.14
N LYS A 366 18.60 10.41 3.74
CA LYS A 366 18.59 10.00 5.15
C LYS A 366 17.32 9.24 5.55
N THR A 367 16.72 8.53 4.59
CA THR A 367 15.52 7.69 4.76
C THR A 367 15.86 6.26 5.14
N GLN A 368 17.15 5.94 5.21
CA GLN A 368 17.69 4.68 5.68
C GLN A 368 18.95 4.95 6.50
N TYR A 369 19.21 4.13 7.51
CA TYR A 369 20.32 4.34 8.46
C TYR A 369 21.60 3.56 8.11
N ASP A 370 21.48 2.42 7.44
CA ASP A 370 22.59 1.51 7.13
C ASP A 370 22.22 0.62 5.95
N TRP A 371 23.22 -0.01 5.36
CA TRP A 371 23.10 -0.79 4.14
C TRP A 371 22.47 -2.15 4.49
N TYR A 372 21.44 -2.53 3.75
CA TYR A 372 20.75 -3.80 3.87
C TYR A 372 21.46 -4.87 3.04
N TRP A 373 22.67 -5.22 3.46
CA TRP A 373 23.54 -6.22 2.81
C TRP A 373 22.84 -7.55 2.48
N PRO A 374 22.03 -8.15 3.38
CA PRO A 374 21.31 -9.37 3.04
C PRO A 374 20.45 -9.27 1.79
N LYS A 375 19.85 -8.09 1.51
CA LYS A 375 19.05 -7.89 0.30
C LYS A 375 19.90 -7.82 -0.95
N ILE A 376 21.04 -7.14 -0.88
CA ILE A 376 22.01 -7.06 -1.98
C ILE A 376 22.51 -8.49 -2.32
N HIS A 377 22.90 -9.26 -1.30
CA HIS A 377 23.31 -10.68 -1.47
C HIS A 377 22.20 -11.56 -2.04
N GLU A 378 20.96 -11.37 -1.59
CA GLU A 378 19.80 -12.10 -2.10
C GLU A 378 19.61 -11.84 -3.60
N LEU A 379 19.76 -10.59 -4.04
CA LEU A 379 19.61 -10.21 -5.46
C LEU A 379 20.72 -10.81 -6.33
N CYS A 380 21.96 -10.86 -5.84
CA CYS A 380 23.07 -11.52 -6.54
C CYS A 380 22.86 -13.03 -6.73
N LYS A 381 21.92 -13.64 -6.00
CA LYS A 381 21.59 -15.08 -6.08
C LYS A 381 20.12 -15.33 -6.40
N ALA A 382 19.41 -14.31 -6.88
CA ALA A 382 17.97 -14.36 -7.08
C ALA A 382 17.57 -15.42 -8.12
N ASP A 383 16.45 -16.11 -7.86
CA ASP A 383 15.74 -16.84 -8.90
C ASP A 383 15.21 -15.88 -9.98
N GLN A 384 14.88 -16.41 -11.15
CA GLN A 384 14.44 -15.60 -12.29
C GLN A 384 13.19 -14.76 -11.97
N HIS A 385 12.25 -15.30 -11.17
CA HIS A 385 11.04 -14.57 -10.80
C HIS A 385 11.32 -13.44 -9.82
N SER A 386 12.15 -13.67 -8.80
CA SER A 386 12.64 -12.61 -7.91
C SER A 386 13.37 -11.51 -8.69
N LEU A 387 14.18 -11.88 -9.69
CA LEU A 387 14.95 -10.95 -10.51
C LEU A 387 14.04 -10.11 -11.43
N VAL A 388 13.17 -10.75 -12.21
CA VAL A 388 12.19 -10.04 -13.06
C VAL A 388 11.28 -9.14 -12.22
N SER A 389 10.83 -9.61 -11.06
CA SER A 389 10.03 -8.80 -10.14
C SER A 389 10.80 -7.58 -9.62
N PHE A 390 12.10 -7.69 -9.38
CA PHE A 390 12.94 -6.57 -8.94
C PHE A 390 12.99 -5.45 -9.98
N PHE A 391 13.30 -5.77 -11.26
CA PHE A 391 13.37 -4.77 -12.33
C PHE A 391 11.99 -4.23 -12.70
N ARG A 392 10.97 -5.09 -12.79
CA ARG A 392 9.59 -4.70 -13.15
C ARG A 392 9.00 -3.68 -12.18
N ASN A 393 9.35 -3.78 -10.90
CA ASN A 393 8.85 -2.84 -9.89
C ASN A 393 9.53 -1.46 -9.95
N ARG A 394 10.60 -1.31 -10.75
CA ARG A 394 11.38 -0.08 -10.87
C ARG A 394 11.22 0.59 -12.23
N ILE A 395 11.02 -0.21 -13.27
CA ILE A 395 10.71 0.30 -14.62
C ILE A 395 9.35 -0.21 -15.09
N SER A 396 8.51 0.70 -15.56
CA SER A 396 7.26 0.35 -16.21
C SER A 396 7.51 0.09 -17.69
N CYS A 397 7.82 -1.16 -18.06
CA CYS A 397 7.91 -1.54 -19.47
C CYS A 397 7.16 -2.85 -19.77
N LYS A 398 6.47 -2.88 -20.92
CA LYS A 398 5.66 -4.04 -21.36
C LYS A 398 6.50 -5.32 -21.49
N CYS A 399 7.77 -5.19 -21.86
CA CYS A 399 8.71 -6.32 -21.99
C CYS A 399 8.87 -7.06 -20.66
N LEU A 400 8.97 -6.34 -19.54
CA LEU A 400 9.07 -6.97 -18.22
C LEU A 400 7.72 -7.46 -17.70
N ASP A 401 6.60 -6.86 -18.10
CA ASP A 401 5.27 -7.43 -17.81
C ASP A 401 5.08 -8.79 -18.49
N GLU A 402 5.51 -8.91 -19.74
CA GLU A 402 5.53 -10.18 -20.48
C GLU A 402 6.46 -11.20 -19.84
N LYS A 403 7.72 -10.81 -19.60
CA LYS A 403 8.66 -11.70 -18.92
C LYS A 403 8.15 -12.13 -17.55
N HIS A 404 7.49 -11.24 -16.81
CA HIS A 404 6.89 -11.57 -15.52
C HIS A 404 5.75 -12.58 -15.64
N ARG A 405 4.90 -12.47 -16.68
CA ARG A 405 3.85 -13.47 -16.96
C ARG A 405 4.44 -14.86 -17.20
N GLU A 406 5.59 -14.95 -17.87
CA GLU A 406 6.29 -16.22 -18.10
C GLU A 406 6.82 -16.84 -16.80
N VAL A 407 7.39 -16.01 -15.91
CA VAL A 407 8.11 -16.51 -14.72
C VAL A 407 7.28 -16.52 -13.44
N ARG A 408 6.04 -16.00 -13.45
CA ARG A 408 5.20 -15.91 -12.23
C ARG A 408 4.91 -17.26 -11.56
N SER A 409 4.96 -18.36 -12.31
CA SER A 409 4.79 -19.73 -11.80
C SER A 409 6.03 -20.26 -11.08
N ILE A 410 7.20 -19.64 -11.30
CA ILE A 410 8.43 -20.00 -10.59
C ILE A 410 8.29 -19.52 -9.14
N LYS A 411 8.38 -20.47 -8.21
CA LYS A 411 8.33 -20.17 -6.78
C LYS A 411 9.50 -19.26 -6.40
N LYS A 412 9.20 -18.18 -5.67
CA LYS A 412 10.24 -17.27 -5.13
C LYS A 412 11.05 -18.05 -4.10
N MET A 413 12.36 -18.12 -4.28
CA MET A 413 13.25 -18.81 -3.36
C MET A 413 14.02 -17.78 -2.54
N GLY A 414 14.33 -18.11 -1.29
CA GLY A 414 15.28 -17.37 -0.48
C GLY A 414 16.31 -18.29 0.15
N ILE A 415 17.36 -17.70 0.73
CA ILE A 415 18.55 -18.40 1.23
C ILE A 415 18.58 -18.32 2.75
N CYS A 416 18.65 -19.48 3.40
CA CYS A 416 18.80 -19.59 4.85
C CYS A 416 20.17 -19.06 5.29
N CYS A 417 20.16 -18.14 6.26
CA CYS A 417 21.38 -17.49 6.75
C CYS A 417 22.29 -18.44 7.54
N ASN A 418 21.76 -19.54 8.09
CA ASN A 418 22.57 -20.57 8.75
C ASN A 418 23.52 -21.24 7.74
N PRO A 419 24.86 -21.08 7.87
CA PRO A 419 25.82 -21.68 6.93
C PRO A 419 25.83 -23.21 6.97
N ARG A 420 25.35 -23.82 8.06
CA ARG A 420 25.24 -25.27 8.25
C ARG A 420 23.82 -25.79 8.02
N CYS A 421 23.00 -25.06 7.25
CA CYS A 421 21.66 -25.51 6.90
C CYS A 421 21.75 -26.77 6.02
N SER A 422 20.94 -27.79 6.33
CA SER A 422 20.90 -29.07 5.61
C SER A 422 20.13 -29.02 4.30
N LEU A 423 19.44 -27.91 3.99
CA LEU A 423 18.75 -27.76 2.72
C LEU A 423 19.76 -27.62 1.56
N PRO A 424 19.51 -28.23 0.39
CA PRO A 424 20.33 -28.02 -0.80
C PRO A 424 20.50 -26.53 -1.10
N GLU A 425 21.75 -26.08 -1.24
CA GLU A 425 22.13 -24.67 -1.46
C GLU A 425 21.57 -23.69 -0.40
N ARG A 426 21.09 -24.21 0.73
CA ARG A 426 20.38 -23.46 1.78
C ARG A 426 19.11 -22.78 1.28
N LYS A 427 18.52 -23.23 0.17
CA LYS A 427 17.34 -22.59 -0.45
C LYS A 427 16.03 -23.15 0.10
N LEU A 428 15.07 -22.27 0.35
CA LEU A 428 13.68 -22.61 0.69
C LEU A 428 12.73 -21.65 -0.04
N GLU A 429 11.50 -22.08 -0.33
CA GLU A 429 10.45 -21.19 -0.81
C GLU A 429 10.28 -20.02 0.18
N ARG A 430 10.26 -18.77 -0.32
CA ARG A 430 10.27 -17.56 0.52
C ARG A 430 9.06 -17.50 1.48
N SER A 431 7.92 -18.07 1.08
CA SER A 431 6.71 -18.20 1.91
C SER A 431 6.93 -19.06 3.17
N GLY A 432 7.89 -20.00 3.14
CA GLY A 432 8.25 -20.85 4.28
C GLY A 432 9.41 -20.32 5.12
N MET A 433 10.00 -19.18 4.77
CA MET A 433 11.13 -18.62 5.51
C MET A 433 10.67 -17.78 6.70
N GLN A 434 11.45 -17.83 7.77
CA GLN A 434 11.25 -17.07 9.00
C GLN A 434 12.30 -15.96 9.08
N SER A 435 11.85 -14.71 9.19
CA SER A 435 12.75 -13.59 9.47
C SER A 435 13.16 -13.59 10.93
N CYS A 436 14.40 -13.17 11.22
CA CYS A 436 14.80 -12.88 12.61
C CYS A 436 13.85 -11.84 13.22
N GLU A 437 13.19 -12.16 14.33
CA GLU A 437 12.21 -11.28 14.97
C GLU A 437 12.81 -9.95 15.44
N GLN A 438 14.11 -9.96 15.79
CA GLN A 438 14.80 -8.81 16.34
C GLN A 438 15.35 -7.87 15.26
N CYS A 439 16.22 -8.34 14.36
CA CYS A 439 16.82 -7.48 13.33
C CYS A 439 16.04 -7.44 12.02
N ARG A 440 15.17 -8.44 11.75
CA ARG A 440 14.41 -8.61 10.49
C ARG A 440 15.23 -8.65 9.20
N HIS A 441 16.56 -8.63 9.30
CA HIS A 441 17.49 -8.55 8.18
C HIS A 441 17.91 -9.91 7.62
N VAL A 442 17.76 -10.99 8.39
CA VAL A 442 18.17 -12.33 7.95
C VAL A 442 16.98 -13.28 7.98
N HIS A 443 17.00 -14.24 7.06
CA HIS A 443 15.95 -15.24 6.92
C HIS A 443 16.51 -16.64 7.22
N TYR A 444 15.70 -17.46 7.87
CA TYR A 444 16.01 -18.84 8.23
C TYR A 444 14.91 -19.76 7.73
N CYS A 445 15.27 -20.99 7.33
CA CYS A 445 14.27 -21.99 6.95
C CYS A 445 13.50 -22.57 8.14
N SER A 446 13.99 -22.36 9.38
CA SER A 446 13.38 -22.85 10.61
C SER A 446 13.97 -22.17 11.85
N ARG A 447 13.23 -22.21 12.96
CA ARG A 447 13.72 -21.80 14.29
C ARG A 447 14.99 -22.56 14.71
N ASN A 448 15.14 -23.82 14.31
CA ASN A 448 16.35 -24.60 14.61
C ASN A 448 17.58 -24.01 13.90
N CYS A 449 17.44 -23.63 12.62
CA CYS A 449 18.53 -22.95 11.90
C CYS A 449 18.86 -21.59 12.51
N GLN A 450 17.87 -20.82 12.97
CA GLN A 450 18.10 -19.57 13.68
C GLN A 450 18.87 -19.80 15.00
N LYS A 451 18.47 -20.78 15.82
CA LYS A 451 19.16 -21.13 17.07
C LYS A 451 20.60 -21.56 16.83
N ASN A 452 20.84 -22.38 15.80
CA ASN A 452 22.18 -22.87 15.47
C ASN A 452 23.12 -21.75 15.00
N ASP A 453 22.58 -20.78 14.26
CA ASP A 453 23.34 -19.61 13.78
C ASP A 453 23.46 -18.50 14.85
N TRP A 454 22.66 -18.56 15.93
CA TRP A 454 22.54 -17.48 16.91
C TRP A 454 23.88 -17.04 17.50
N LYS A 455 24.78 -17.97 17.82
CA LYS A 455 26.11 -17.63 18.37
C LYS A 455 26.89 -16.67 17.47
N ARG A 456 26.79 -16.84 16.15
CA ARG A 456 27.43 -15.97 15.16
C ARG A 456 26.59 -14.72 14.87
N HIS A 457 25.27 -14.88 14.80
CA HIS A 457 24.36 -13.80 14.42
C HIS A 457 24.15 -12.77 15.54
N LYS A 458 24.23 -13.16 16.82
CA LYS A 458 23.82 -12.35 17.98
C LYS A 458 24.41 -10.94 17.97
N GLU A 459 25.72 -10.81 17.79
CA GLU A 459 26.41 -9.50 17.82
C GLU A 459 25.91 -8.58 16.70
N ALA A 460 25.88 -9.08 15.47
CA ALA A 460 25.35 -8.35 14.33
C ALA A 460 23.85 -8.03 14.49
N CYS A 461 23.07 -8.96 15.04
CA CYS A 461 21.64 -8.79 15.30
C CYS A 461 21.38 -7.63 16.26
N LEU A 462 22.09 -7.60 17.39
CA LEU A 462 21.95 -6.55 18.39
C LEU A 462 22.37 -5.19 17.83
N GLY A 463 23.47 -5.13 17.08
CA GLY A 463 23.93 -3.90 16.43
C GLY A 463 22.90 -3.35 15.44
N VAL A 464 22.37 -4.21 14.55
CA VAL A 464 21.34 -3.83 13.59
C VAL A 464 20.05 -3.42 14.29
N ALA A 465 19.56 -4.20 15.26
CA ALA A 465 18.32 -3.90 15.96
C ALA A 465 18.39 -2.61 16.77
N ALA A 466 19.54 -2.31 17.40
CA ALA A 466 19.76 -1.05 18.08
C ALA A 466 19.68 0.13 17.09
N LYS A 467 20.30 0.01 15.92
CA LYS A 467 20.23 1.05 14.88
C LYS A 467 18.82 1.23 14.32
N ILE A 468 18.08 0.13 14.07
CA ILE A 468 16.67 0.19 13.65
C ILE A 468 15.84 0.94 14.69
N ASN A 469 15.96 0.59 15.97
CA ASN A 469 15.19 1.24 17.03
C ASN A 469 15.51 2.74 17.15
N VAL A 470 16.78 3.12 17.02
CA VAL A 470 17.20 4.54 17.01
C VAL A 470 16.63 5.26 15.79
N PHE A 471 16.71 4.64 14.62
CA PHE A 471 16.18 5.21 13.38
C PHE A 471 14.66 5.36 13.44
N ASP A 472 13.92 4.32 13.84
CA ASP A 472 12.47 4.35 14.00
C ASP A 472 12.04 5.40 15.03
N ALA A 473 12.77 5.56 16.14
CA ALA A 473 12.51 6.61 17.12
C ALA A 473 12.81 8.03 16.59
N GLN A 474 13.77 8.17 15.67
CA GLN A 474 14.08 9.46 15.03
C GLN A 474 13.10 9.79 13.92
N VAL A 475 12.67 8.80 13.14
CA VAL A 475 11.80 8.94 11.99
C VAL A 475 10.34 9.01 12.40
N ALA A 476 9.86 8.28 13.42
CA ALA A 476 8.44 8.30 13.80
C ALA A 476 7.87 9.73 14.03
N PRO A 477 8.57 10.66 14.71
CA PRO A 477 8.13 12.05 14.81
C PRO A 477 8.18 12.80 13.47
N CYS A 478 9.20 12.54 12.66
CA CYS A 478 9.35 13.14 11.34
C CYS A 478 8.34 12.59 10.34
N GLN A 479 7.91 11.33 10.43
CA GLN A 479 6.92 10.72 9.54
C GLN A 479 5.55 11.35 9.78
N LEU A 480 5.20 11.65 11.04
CA LEU A 480 3.94 12.34 11.36
C LEU A 480 3.94 13.79 10.84
N ALA A 481 5.04 14.52 11.01
CA ALA A 481 5.18 15.87 10.47
C ALA A 481 5.31 15.88 8.94
N TYR A 482 6.02 14.91 8.38
CA TYR A 482 6.21 14.70 6.95
C TYR A 482 4.91 14.25 6.30
N ASP A 483 4.06 13.44 6.93
CA ASP A 483 2.78 13.06 6.36
C ASP A 483 1.83 14.26 6.26
N ASP A 484 1.95 15.26 7.14
CA ASP A 484 1.21 16.52 7.04
C ASP A 484 1.81 17.46 5.98
N GLU A 485 3.14 17.65 5.94
CA GLU A 485 3.79 18.49 4.91
C GLU A 485 3.78 17.84 3.51
N CYS A 486 3.93 16.51 3.42
CA CYS A 486 3.79 15.73 2.20
C CYS A 486 2.33 15.74 1.74
N ARG A 487 1.35 15.70 2.66
CA ARG A 487 -0.06 15.94 2.30
C ARG A 487 -0.25 17.33 1.71
N THR A 488 0.38 18.37 2.27
CA THR A 488 0.35 19.73 1.69
C THR A 488 1.06 19.79 0.33
N SER A 489 2.22 19.14 0.19
CA SER A 489 3.00 19.09 -1.06
C SER A 489 2.27 18.29 -2.15
N LEU A 490 1.60 17.20 -1.80
CA LEU A 490 0.80 16.36 -2.69
C LEU A 490 -0.48 17.08 -3.11
N GLN A 491 -1.13 17.81 -2.18
CA GLN A 491 -2.25 18.69 -2.51
C GLN A 491 -1.82 19.83 -3.44
N LEU A 492 -0.62 20.38 -3.25
CA LEU A 492 -0.06 21.40 -4.14
C LEU A 492 0.22 20.81 -5.52
N GLN A 493 0.90 19.66 -5.61
CA GLN A 493 1.13 18.95 -6.88
C GLN A 493 -0.16 18.52 -7.59
N GLN A 494 -1.21 18.17 -6.83
CA GLN A 494 -2.53 17.86 -7.39
C GLN A 494 -3.20 19.12 -7.95
N LYS A 495 -3.22 20.22 -7.19
CA LYS A 495 -3.71 21.52 -7.70
C LYS A 495 -2.93 21.98 -8.93
N THR A 496 -1.61 21.76 -8.94
CA THR A 496 -0.74 22.02 -10.09
C THR A 496 -1.14 21.16 -11.30
N ARG A 497 -1.35 19.86 -11.12
CA ARG A 497 -1.80 18.97 -12.20
C ARG A 497 -3.17 19.35 -12.73
N GLU A 498 -4.10 19.71 -11.84
CA GLU A 498 -5.45 20.17 -12.21
C GLU A 498 -5.39 21.50 -12.98
N GLY A 499 -4.54 22.44 -12.55
CA GLY A 499 -4.26 23.68 -13.27
C GLY A 499 -3.67 23.42 -14.66
N PHE A 500 -2.63 22.57 -14.75
CA PHE A 500 -2.02 22.19 -16.03
C PHE A 500 -3.01 21.50 -16.97
N LEU A 501 -3.83 20.58 -16.45
CA LEU A 501 -4.89 19.92 -17.22
C LEU A 501 -5.93 20.93 -17.72
N ALA A 502 -6.34 21.89 -16.89
CA ALA A 502 -7.27 22.95 -17.28
C ALA A 502 -6.69 23.82 -18.42
N ILE A 503 -5.41 24.19 -18.33
CA ILE A 503 -4.74 24.98 -19.37
C ILE A 503 -4.58 24.18 -20.66
N CYS A 504 -4.18 22.90 -20.58
CA CYS A 504 -4.09 22.04 -21.75
C CYS A 504 -5.45 21.84 -22.43
N LEU A 505 -6.52 21.66 -21.65
CA LEU A 505 -7.88 21.56 -22.18
C LEU A 505 -8.30 22.87 -22.84
N ASN A 506 -8.00 24.01 -22.22
CA ASN A 506 -8.30 25.32 -22.80
C ASN A 506 -7.53 25.55 -24.11
N THR A 507 -6.25 25.20 -24.14
CA THR A 507 -5.40 25.29 -25.35
C THR A 507 -5.96 24.42 -26.47
N LYS A 508 -6.35 23.18 -26.16
CA LYS A 508 -6.97 22.28 -27.16
C LYS A 508 -8.32 22.78 -27.65
N ASN A 509 -9.11 23.42 -26.79
CA ASN A 509 -10.38 24.03 -27.20
C ASN A 509 -10.13 25.21 -28.14
N VAL A 510 -9.16 26.08 -27.84
CA VAL A 510 -8.74 27.19 -28.72
C VAL A 510 -8.21 26.65 -30.06
N GLU A 511 -7.38 25.61 -30.04
CA GLU A 511 -6.89 24.95 -31.26
C GLU A 511 -8.04 24.34 -32.10
N ALA A 512 -9.04 23.74 -31.45
CA ALA A 512 -10.21 23.19 -32.12
C ALA A 512 -11.10 24.30 -32.73
N GLU A 513 -11.28 25.42 -32.04
CA GLU A 513 -12.02 26.58 -32.53
C GLU A 513 -11.32 27.20 -33.74
N VAL A 514 -9.99 27.39 -33.66
CA VAL A 514 -9.16 27.89 -34.77
C VAL A 514 -9.23 26.94 -35.96
N LYS A 515 -9.16 25.63 -35.73
CA LYS A 515 -9.30 24.62 -36.78
C LYS A 515 -10.66 24.70 -37.46
N LYS A 516 -11.74 24.87 -36.69
CA LYS A 516 -13.11 25.04 -37.21
C LYS A 516 -13.25 26.31 -38.06
N HIS A 517 -12.59 27.40 -37.68
CA HIS A 517 -12.56 28.62 -38.48
C HIS A 517 -11.77 28.46 -39.79
N ILE A 518 -10.64 27.75 -39.76
CA ILE A 518 -9.86 27.41 -40.96
C ILE A 518 -10.67 26.53 -41.91
N GLU A 519 -11.33 25.49 -41.38
CA GLU A 519 -12.20 24.60 -42.16
C GLU A 519 -13.42 25.34 -42.76
N ALA A 520 -13.87 26.43 -42.12
CA ALA A 520 -14.92 27.31 -42.63
C ALA A 520 -14.42 28.36 -43.64
N GLY A 521 -13.13 28.37 -44.01
CA GLY A 521 -12.55 29.33 -44.94
C GLY A 521 -12.42 30.75 -44.37
N VAL A 522 -12.52 30.92 -43.05
CA VAL A 522 -12.36 32.20 -42.37
C VAL A 522 -10.90 32.37 -41.99
N ALA A 523 -10.23 33.37 -42.56
CA ALA A 523 -8.86 33.71 -42.18
C ALA A 523 -8.82 34.09 -40.68
N PRO A 524 -7.87 33.55 -39.89
CA PRO A 524 -7.73 33.93 -38.49
C PRO A 524 -7.46 35.45 -38.41
N SER A 525 -8.27 36.14 -37.61
CA SER A 525 -8.12 37.58 -37.41
C SER A 525 -6.93 37.89 -36.50
N ASP A 526 -6.37 39.09 -36.60
CA ASP A 526 -5.31 39.57 -35.70
C ASP A 526 -5.70 39.44 -34.20
N ALA A 527 -7.00 39.45 -33.90
CA ALA A 527 -7.53 39.22 -32.57
C ALA A 527 -7.26 37.78 -32.05
N HIS A 528 -7.36 36.76 -32.91
CA HIS A 528 -7.08 35.36 -32.52
C HIS A 528 -5.60 35.14 -32.24
N GLU A 529 -4.71 35.75 -33.04
CA GLU A 529 -3.26 35.65 -32.82
C GLU A 529 -2.86 36.36 -31.51
N HIS A 530 -3.49 37.50 -31.22
CA HIS A 530 -3.31 38.21 -29.95
C HIS A 530 -3.77 37.37 -28.74
N GLU A 531 -4.94 36.73 -28.80
CA GLU A 531 -5.41 35.84 -27.73
C GLU A 531 -4.52 34.62 -27.54
N ARG A 532 -4.01 34.02 -28.63
CA ARG A 532 -3.07 32.89 -28.57
C ARG A 532 -1.76 33.29 -27.90
N MET A 533 -1.21 34.45 -28.23
CA MET A 533 0.03 34.96 -27.62
C MET A 533 -0.18 35.31 -26.15
N LYS A 534 -1.34 35.87 -25.79
CA LYS A 534 -1.73 36.14 -24.40
C LYS A 534 -1.82 34.84 -23.57
N ALA A 535 -2.52 33.82 -24.07
CA ALA A 535 -2.64 32.53 -23.40
C ALA A 535 -1.27 31.85 -23.19
N LYS A 536 -0.37 31.96 -24.17
CA LYS A 536 1.01 31.44 -24.05
C LYS A 536 1.80 32.19 -22.98
N ALA A 537 1.71 33.52 -22.93
CA ALA A 537 2.41 34.32 -21.93
C ALA A 537 1.88 34.05 -20.50
N GLU A 538 0.56 33.89 -20.34
CA GLU A 538 -0.06 33.49 -19.07
C GLU A 538 0.45 32.11 -18.61
N PHE A 539 0.53 31.13 -19.50
CA PHE A 539 1.09 29.81 -19.21
C PHE A 539 2.56 29.86 -18.76
N GLU A 540 3.40 30.62 -19.46
CA GLU A 540 4.81 30.78 -19.09
C GLU A 540 4.96 31.48 -17.72
N ALA A 541 4.11 32.46 -17.41
CA ALA A 541 4.11 33.16 -16.13
C ALA A 541 3.67 32.25 -14.97
N GLU A 542 2.59 31.48 -15.14
CA GLU A 542 2.12 30.51 -14.14
C GLU A 542 3.15 29.39 -13.89
N THR A 543 3.81 28.91 -14.95
CA THR A 543 4.87 27.91 -14.83
C THR A 543 6.04 28.42 -14.02
N LYS A 544 6.49 29.66 -14.26
CA LYS A 544 7.57 30.29 -13.47
C LYS A 544 7.17 30.53 -12.01
N GLN A 545 5.93 30.97 -11.76
CA GLN A 545 5.44 31.15 -10.40
C GLN A 545 5.42 29.83 -9.63
N MET A 546 5.01 28.75 -10.30
CA MET A 546 5.00 27.40 -9.74
C MET A 546 6.41 26.88 -9.42
N GLU A 547 7.39 27.09 -10.31
CA GLU A 547 8.79 26.74 -10.03
C GLU A 547 9.31 27.48 -8.78
N ASN A 548 8.98 28.77 -8.65
CA ASN A 548 9.33 29.55 -7.47
C ASN A 548 8.67 29.01 -6.19
N ASP A 549 7.38 28.66 -6.24
CA ASP A 549 6.65 28.13 -5.08
C ASP A 549 7.22 26.77 -4.62
N LEU A 550 7.63 25.92 -5.55
CA LEU A 550 8.32 24.65 -5.25
C LEU A 550 9.68 24.88 -4.58
N VAL A 551 10.48 25.83 -5.07
CA VAL A 551 11.75 26.21 -4.45
C VAL A 551 11.54 26.75 -3.03
N VAL A 552 10.54 27.60 -2.82
CA VAL A 552 10.20 28.14 -1.49
C VAL A 552 9.77 27.03 -0.53
N ALA A 553 8.96 26.07 -0.99
CA ALA A 553 8.54 24.92 -0.18
C ALA A 553 9.75 24.06 0.26
N GLU A 554 10.69 23.80 -0.65
CA GLU A 554 11.89 23.00 -0.35
C GLU A 554 12.83 23.71 0.64
N VAL A 555 12.98 25.04 0.50
CA VAL A 555 13.74 25.86 1.46
C VAL A 555 13.10 25.81 2.85
N ARG A 556 11.77 25.87 2.95
CA ARG A 556 11.05 25.76 4.24
C ARG A 556 11.26 24.38 4.87
N ARG A 557 11.11 23.31 4.09
CA ARG A 557 11.35 21.92 4.51
C ARG A 557 12.76 21.75 5.09
N THR A 558 13.76 22.25 4.37
CA THR A 558 15.17 22.19 4.80
C THR A 558 15.38 22.95 6.13
N LYS A 559 14.76 24.13 6.29
CA LYS A 559 14.85 24.89 7.55
C LYS A 559 14.18 24.16 8.72
N ALA A 560 13.00 23.60 8.53
CA ALA A 560 12.28 22.85 9.57
C ALA A 560 13.09 21.62 10.03
N TRP A 561 13.65 20.87 9.09
CA TRP A 561 14.52 19.73 9.37
C TRP A 561 15.75 20.13 10.20
N ASN A 562 16.43 21.20 9.80
CA ASN A 562 17.61 21.69 10.52
C ASN A 562 17.26 22.18 11.94
N ALA A 563 16.09 22.78 12.15
CA ALA A 563 15.62 23.18 13.47
C ALA A 563 15.34 21.96 14.38
N LEU A 564 14.73 20.91 13.85
CA LEU A 564 14.51 19.64 14.59
C LEU A 564 15.82 18.98 15.00
N LEU A 565 16.82 18.97 14.11
CA LEU A 565 18.16 18.46 14.42
C LEU A 565 18.86 19.30 15.49
N ALA A 566 18.71 20.62 15.47
CA ALA A 566 19.29 21.51 16.47
C ALA A 566 18.65 21.31 17.87
N ALA A 567 17.33 21.16 17.93
CA ALA A 567 16.60 20.95 19.19
C ALA A 567 16.93 19.60 19.87
N LYS A 568 17.28 18.57 19.09
CA LYS A 568 17.62 17.24 19.61
C LYS A 568 19.07 17.05 20.03
N LYS A 569 19.97 18.05 19.85
CA LYS A 569 21.33 17.95 20.39
C LYS A 569 21.24 17.93 21.93
N PRO A 570 21.58 16.82 22.60
CA PRO A 570 21.61 16.81 24.06
C PRO A 570 22.59 17.88 24.52
N LYS A 571 22.19 18.73 25.47
CA LYS A 571 23.11 19.55 26.24
C LYS A 571 23.95 18.60 27.09
N VAL A 572 25.02 18.08 26.51
CA VAL A 572 26.03 17.33 27.26
C VAL A 572 26.74 18.36 28.14
N ASP A 573 26.35 18.38 29.41
CA ASP A 573 26.99 19.20 30.43
C ASP A 573 28.36 18.57 30.78
N TYR A 574 29.38 18.93 30.00
CA TYR A 574 30.76 18.49 30.20
C TYR A 574 31.37 19.01 31.52
N SER A 575 30.68 19.85 32.30
CA SER A 575 31.21 20.36 33.57
C SER A 575 31.10 19.35 34.73
N LYS A 576 30.31 18.27 34.59
CA LYS A 576 30.07 17.30 35.69
C LYS A 576 30.92 16.03 35.66
N THR A 577 31.75 15.80 34.64
CA THR A 577 32.53 14.56 34.50
C THR A 577 34.01 14.68 34.86
N ARG A 578 34.48 15.82 35.39
CA ARG A 578 35.93 16.05 35.64
C ARG A 578 36.43 15.79 37.06
N SER A 579 35.68 15.14 37.95
CA SER A 579 36.10 14.98 39.36
C SER A 579 36.25 13.53 39.87
N ARG A 580 36.40 12.52 39.00
CA ARG A 580 36.57 11.14 39.47
C ARG A 580 37.43 10.31 38.52
N GLU A 581 38.75 10.37 38.71
CA GLU A 581 39.73 9.27 38.57
C GLU A 581 41.16 9.83 38.50
N GLU A 582 41.76 10.07 39.66
CA GLU A 582 43.21 9.89 39.84
C GLU A 582 43.39 8.65 40.71
N VAL A 583 43.39 7.47 40.08
CA VAL A 583 43.88 6.25 40.72
C VAL A 583 45.34 6.11 40.33
N ARG A 584 46.20 6.30 41.33
CA ARG A 584 47.65 6.12 41.27
C ARG A 584 47.98 4.65 41.00
N PRO A 585 48.89 4.31 40.07
CA PRO A 585 49.33 2.93 39.91
C PRO A 585 50.32 2.57 41.03
N GLU A 586 49.96 1.59 41.85
CA GLU A 586 50.90 0.91 42.74
C GLU A 586 51.87 0.08 41.90
N THR A 587 53.16 0.40 42.04
CA THR A 587 54.28 -0.42 41.57
C THR A 587 54.47 -1.60 42.50
N THR A 588 54.22 -2.81 42.03
CA THR A 588 54.66 -4.05 42.69
C THR A 588 56.06 -4.42 42.23
N ASN A 589 56.96 -4.52 43.21
CA ASN A 589 58.18 -5.32 43.19
C ASN A 589 57.85 -6.76 43.62
#